data_AF-K4D8P4-F1
#
_entry.id   AF-K4D8P4-F1
#
_cell.length_a   1.000
_cell.length_b   1.000
_cell.length_c   1.000
_cell.angle_alpha   90.00
_cell.angle_beta   90.00
_cell.angle_gamma   90.00
#
_symmetry.space_group_name_H-M   'P 1'
#
loop_
_entity.id
_entity.type
_entity.pdbx_description
1 polymer ?
#
loop_
_entity_poly.entity_id
_entity_poly.type
_entity_poly.pdbx_seq_one_letter_code
_entity_poly.pdbx_strand_id
1 'polypeptide(L)'
;MSIPLVAYCTLPVVCLLTGNFIAPKLDNIASLWFLLLFINNFATSILKMRWSGVAIDGWWRNEQFWVIGDVSAHLFAVFEGLLKVLAGVETNFTVTSKSGDDEEYAELYASKWITLLIPPTTLLVINIIGVVAGISNPINNGYDSWGPLFGKLFFAIWVILHLYPLLKGLVGRNLTTPTIIIVWSILLASIFLLLWIRIDPFLAKIDGSHLNCSSSINYMYEIEVLQVKKLKKKLTFSS
;
A
#
# COMPACT_ATOMS: atom_id res chain seq x y z
N MET A 1 -12.49 2.66 11.20
CA MET A 1 -12.72 2.22 9.81
C MET A 1 -11.42 1.91 9.06
N SER A 2 -10.26 2.03 9.70
CA SER A 2 -8.95 1.85 9.09
C SER A 2 -8.64 0.42 8.63
N ILE A 3 -8.99 -0.61 9.40
CA ILE A 3 -8.64 -2.01 9.07
C ILE A 3 -9.27 -2.45 7.72
N PRO A 4 -10.58 -2.28 7.48
CA PRO A 4 -11.16 -2.57 6.17
C PRO A 4 -10.56 -1.74 5.03
N LEU A 5 -10.21 -0.47 5.28
CA LEU A 5 -9.61 0.40 4.27
C LEU A 5 -8.19 -0.05 3.91
N VAL A 6 -7.38 -0.46 4.89
CA VAL A 6 -6.05 -1.02 4.65
C VAL A 6 -6.15 -2.35 3.91
N ALA A 7 -7.11 -3.20 4.26
CA ALA A 7 -7.39 -4.41 3.50
C ALA A 7 -7.77 -4.08 2.05
N TYR A 8 -8.62 -3.07 1.83
CA TYR A 8 -8.97 -2.59 0.50
C TYR A 8 -7.76 -2.06 -0.29
N CYS A 9 -6.87 -1.30 0.33
CA CYS A 9 -5.67 -0.77 -0.33
C CYS A 9 -4.56 -1.82 -0.56
N THR A 10 -4.56 -2.93 0.17
CA THR A 10 -3.62 -4.05 -0.01
C THR A 10 -4.12 -5.11 -0.98
N LEU A 11 -5.44 -5.22 -1.17
CA LEU A 11 -6.05 -6.21 -2.06
C LEU A 11 -5.49 -6.18 -3.50
N PRO A 12 -5.27 -5.02 -4.15
CA PRO A 12 -4.80 -4.98 -5.54
C PRO A 12 -3.38 -5.51 -5.68
N VAL A 13 -2.46 -5.14 -4.77
CA VAL A 13 -1.08 -5.64 -4.80
C VAL A 13 -1.03 -7.14 -4.56
N VAL A 14 -1.83 -7.68 -3.62
CA VAL A 14 -1.88 -9.14 -3.40
C VAL A 14 -2.40 -9.85 -4.65
N CYS A 15 -3.42 -9.32 -5.33
CA CYS A 15 -3.93 -9.91 -6.58
C CYS A 15 -2.91 -9.85 -7.73
N LEU A 16 -2.08 -8.81 -7.78
CA LEU A 16 -1.03 -8.64 -8.78
C LEU A 16 0.14 -9.61 -8.54
N LEU A 17 0.56 -9.77 -7.29
CA LEU A 17 1.69 -10.65 -6.92
C LEU A 17 1.33 -12.14 -6.97
N THR A 18 0.13 -12.51 -6.51
CA THR A 18 -0.32 -13.92 -6.48
C THR A 18 -0.82 -14.42 -7.83
N GLY A 19 -1.07 -13.54 -8.80
CA GLY A 19 -1.67 -13.91 -10.08
C GLY A 19 -3.14 -14.32 -10.00
N ASN A 20 -3.69 -14.52 -8.81
CA ASN A 20 -5.10 -14.85 -8.58
C ASN A 20 -5.93 -13.59 -8.33
N PHE A 21 -7.17 -13.57 -8.83
CA PHE A 21 -8.13 -12.56 -8.41
C PHE A 21 -8.82 -13.11 -7.16
N ILE A 22 -8.75 -12.38 -6.04
CA ILE A 22 -9.30 -12.85 -4.76
C ILE A 22 -10.83 -12.90 -4.80
N ALA A 23 -11.47 -12.11 -5.67
CA ALA A 23 -12.87 -12.40 -5.96
C ALA A 23 -12.92 -13.70 -6.80
N PRO A 24 -13.62 -14.75 -6.33
CA PRO A 24 -13.91 -15.90 -7.18
C PRO A 24 -14.55 -15.39 -8.48
N LYS A 25 -14.46 -16.15 -9.59
CA LYS A 25 -15.23 -15.87 -10.82
C LYS A 25 -16.64 -15.49 -10.38
N LEU A 26 -16.96 -14.20 -10.46
CA LEU A 26 -18.19 -13.69 -9.89
C LEU A 26 -19.30 -14.36 -10.68
N ASP A 27 -20.13 -15.14 -9.99
CA ASP A 27 -21.36 -15.61 -10.59
C ASP A 27 -22.19 -14.40 -11.05
N ASN A 28 -23.07 -14.58 -12.03
CA ASN A 28 -23.83 -13.50 -12.66
C ASN A 28 -24.56 -12.59 -11.65
N ILE A 29 -24.94 -13.15 -10.50
CA ILE A 29 -25.58 -12.41 -9.41
C ILE A 29 -24.57 -11.56 -8.63
N ALA A 30 -23.38 -12.10 -8.33
CA ALA A 30 -22.35 -11.38 -7.57
C ALA A 30 -21.76 -10.21 -8.38
N SER A 31 -21.60 -10.38 -9.70
CA SER A 31 -21.17 -9.31 -10.60
C SER A 31 -22.23 -8.20 -10.71
N LEU A 32 -23.53 -8.54 -10.70
CA LEU A 32 -24.62 -7.57 -10.65
C LEU A 32 -24.59 -6.75 -9.35
N TRP A 33 -24.41 -7.39 -8.19
CA TRP A 33 -24.27 -6.69 -6.91
C TRP A 33 -23.07 -5.75 -6.90
N PHE A 34 -21.93 -6.20 -7.43
CA PHE A 34 -20.74 -5.38 -7.56
C PHE A 34 -21.00 -4.14 -8.44
N LEU A 35 -21.68 -4.31 -9.58
CA LEU A 35 -22.05 -3.22 -10.47
C LEU A 35 -23.00 -2.22 -9.80
N LEU A 36 -24.02 -2.71 -9.09
CA LEU A 36 -24.98 -1.86 -8.38
C LEU A 36 -24.30 -1.04 -7.27
N LEU A 37 -23.40 -1.65 -6.52
CA LEU A 37 -22.61 -0.95 -5.50
C LEU A 37 -21.72 0.12 -6.13
N PHE A 38 -21.08 -0.19 -7.26
CA PHE A 38 -20.28 0.76 -8.00
C PHE A 38 -21.12 1.96 -8.43
N ILE A 39 -22.25 1.73 -9.12
CA ILE A 39 -23.17 2.79 -9.57
C ILE A 39 -23.67 3.63 -8.39
N ASN A 40 -24.06 2.99 -7.28
CA ASN A 40 -24.50 3.68 -6.07
C ASN A 40 -23.42 4.58 -5.48
N ASN A 41 -22.16 4.13 -5.49
CA ASN A 41 -21.03 4.94 -5.02
C ASN A 41 -20.82 6.18 -5.89
N PHE A 42 -20.87 6.04 -7.22
CA PHE A 42 -20.79 7.19 -8.14
C PHE A 42 -21.97 8.15 -7.98
N ALA A 43 -23.18 7.62 -7.90
CA ALA A 43 -24.39 8.42 -7.70
C ALA A 43 -24.33 9.21 -6.39
N THR A 44 -23.89 8.56 -5.30
CA THR A 44 -23.70 9.22 -4.00
C THR A 44 -22.63 10.30 -4.07
N SER A 45 -21.53 10.05 -4.78
CA SER A 45 -20.44 11.03 -4.95
C SER A 45 -20.91 12.26 -5.73
N ILE A 46 -21.66 12.06 -6.81
CA ILE A 46 -22.25 13.13 -7.61
C ILE A 46 -23.27 13.91 -6.78
N LEU A 47 -24.15 13.24 -6.03
CA LEU A 47 -25.14 13.90 -5.18
C LEU A 47 -24.48 14.76 -4.10
N LYS A 48 -23.43 14.23 -3.45
CA LYS A 48 -22.62 14.99 -2.47
C LYS A 48 -22.02 16.24 -3.08
N MET A 49 -21.45 16.15 -4.29
CA MET A 49 -20.91 17.32 -4.99
C MET A 49 -22.01 18.34 -5.32
N ARG A 50 -23.17 17.88 -5.79
CA ARG A 50 -24.30 18.75 -6.15
C ARG A 50 -24.91 19.47 -4.96
N TRP A 51 -25.02 18.80 -3.80
CA TRP A 51 -25.55 19.42 -2.58
C TRP A 51 -24.54 20.27 -1.83
N SER A 52 -23.25 19.93 -1.87
CA SER A 52 -22.20 20.72 -1.21
C SER A 52 -21.77 21.96 -2.00
N GLY A 53 -22.08 22.03 -3.30
CA GLY A 53 -21.61 23.11 -4.18
C GLY A 53 -20.09 23.11 -4.39
N VAL A 54 -19.41 22.01 -4.03
CA VAL A 54 -17.96 21.87 -4.12
C VAL A 54 -17.57 21.38 -5.51
N ALA A 55 -16.55 22.00 -6.10
CA ALA A 55 -15.98 21.59 -7.38
C ALA A 55 -15.30 20.20 -7.30
N ILE A 56 -15.17 19.53 -8.44
CA ILE A 56 -14.69 18.14 -8.49
C ILE A 56 -13.25 17.97 -7.98
N ASP A 57 -12.40 18.97 -8.19
CA ASP A 57 -11.03 19.02 -7.68
C ASP A 57 -11.00 19.14 -6.15
N GLY A 58 -11.92 19.91 -5.57
CA GLY A 58 -12.10 20.03 -4.13
C GLY A 58 -12.58 18.72 -3.51
N TRP A 59 -13.56 18.08 -4.14
CA TRP A 59 -14.05 16.76 -3.72
C TRP A 59 -12.96 15.69 -3.79
N TRP A 60 -12.24 15.61 -4.91
CA TRP A 60 -11.17 14.63 -5.08
C TRP A 60 -10.04 14.81 -4.06
N ARG A 61 -9.62 16.05 -3.81
CA ARG A 61 -8.64 16.34 -2.75
C ARG A 61 -9.14 15.92 -1.38
N ASN A 62 -10.41 16.14 -1.07
CA ASN A 62 -11.02 15.70 0.17
C ASN A 62 -10.99 14.16 0.31
N GLU A 63 -11.34 13.43 -0.74
CA GLU A 63 -11.25 11.96 -0.75
C GLU A 63 -9.81 11.47 -0.56
N GLN A 64 -8.82 12.11 -1.19
CA GLN A 64 -7.41 11.79 -0.98
C GLN A 64 -6.98 12.00 0.48
N PHE A 65 -7.36 13.13 1.09
CA PHE A 65 -7.07 13.40 2.50
C PHE A 65 -7.79 12.43 3.44
N TRP A 66 -9.02 12.06 3.10
CA TRP A 66 -9.78 11.07 3.87
C TRP A 66 -9.07 9.72 3.90
N VAL A 67 -8.66 9.19 2.75
CA VAL A 67 -7.92 7.92 2.68
C VAL A 67 -6.60 7.99 3.45
N ILE A 68 -5.81 9.06 3.26
CA ILE A 68 -4.53 9.22 3.96
C ILE A 68 -4.75 9.32 5.48
N GLY A 69 -5.76 10.08 5.92
CA GLY A 69 -6.10 10.26 7.33
C GLY A 69 -6.60 8.97 8.00
N ASP A 70 -7.43 8.19 7.31
CA ASP A 70 -7.92 6.91 7.83
C ASP A 70 -6.82 5.84 7.88
N VAL A 71 -5.97 5.74 6.87
CA VAL A 71 -4.85 4.78 6.86
C VAL A 71 -3.78 5.16 7.89
N SER A 72 -3.61 6.43 8.21
CA SER A 72 -2.59 6.88 9.15
C SER A 72 -3.10 6.95 10.59
N ALA A 73 -3.91 7.97 10.92
CA ALA A 73 -4.28 8.32 12.28
C ALA A 73 -5.12 7.23 12.95
N HIS A 74 -6.05 6.64 12.21
CA HIS A 74 -6.92 5.61 12.76
C HIS A 74 -6.21 4.25 12.89
N LEU A 75 -5.17 3.96 12.10
CA LEU A 75 -4.31 2.79 12.38
C LEU A 75 -3.45 3.03 13.62
N PHE A 76 -2.86 4.22 13.73
CA PHE A 76 -2.04 4.60 14.87
C PHE A 76 -2.84 4.47 16.19
N ALA A 77 -4.07 4.98 16.22
CA ALA A 77 -4.97 4.86 17.37
C ALA A 77 -5.32 3.40 17.72
N VAL A 78 -5.47 2.53 16.72
CA VAL A 78 -5.70 1.09 16.95
C VAL A 78 -4.46 0.42 17.56
N PHE A 79 -3.27 0.74 17.06
CA PHE A 79 -2.01 0.25 17.61
C PHE A 79 -1.78 0.72 19.05
N GLU A 80 -2.01 2.00 19.34
CA GLU A 80 -1.93 2.53 20.70
C GLU A 80 -2.93 1.84 21.64
N GLY A 81 -4.18 1.68 21.21
CA GLY A 81 -5.20 0.98 21.99
C GLY A 81 -4.82 -0.48 22.27
N LEU A 82 -4.26 -1.18 21.28
CA LEU A 82 -3.83 -2.57 21.43
C LEU A 82 -2.65 -2.71 22.39
N LEU A 83 -1.64 -1.84 22.28
CA LEU A 83 -0.49 -1.82 23.19
C LEU A 83 -0.93 -1.53 24.63
N LYS A 84 -1.87 -0.60 24.82
CA LYS A 84 -2.44 -0.30 26.14
C LYS A 84 -3.14 -1.52 26.75
N VAL A 85 -3.89 -2.27 25.95
CA VAL A 85 -4.62 -3.47 26.41
C VAL A 85 -3.67 -4.65 26.68
N LEU A 86 -2.67 -4.87 25.83
CA LEU A 86 -1.79 -6.05 25.92
C LEU A 86 -0.61 -5.87 26.87
N ALA A 87 0.01 -4.69 26.90
CA ALA A 87 1.21 -4.44 27.69
C ALA A 87 0.91 -3.71 29.01
N GLY A 88 -0.35 -3.31 29.25
CA GLY A 88 -0.72 -2.52 30.44
C GLY A 88 -0.02 -1.16 30.53
N VAL A 89 0.67 -0.75 29.45
CA VAL A 89 1.34 0.54 29.36
C VAL A 89 0.25 1.58 29.25
N GLU A 90 0.03 2.34 30.32
CA GLU A 90 -0.66 3.61 30.19
C GLU A 90 0.17 4.48 29.26
N THR A 91 -0.23 4.56 27.98
CA THR A 91 0.10 5.69 27.13
C THR A 91 -0.70 6.91 27.60
N ASN A 92 -0.67 7.18 28.91
CA ASN A 92 -0.79 8.53 29.36
C ASN A 92 0.40 9.22 28.73
N PHE A 93 0.08 10.13 27.80
CA PHE A 93 0.82 11.38 27.76
C PHE A 93 1.09 11.74 29.23
N THR A 94 2.30 11.46 29.70
CA THR A 94 2.90 12.41 30.61
C THR A 94 2.90 13.67 29.77
N VAL A 95 1.88 14.50 29.99
CA VAL A 95 1.94 15.91 29.74
C VAL A 95 3.16 16.30 30.55
N THR A 96 4.35 16.20 29.94
CA THR A 96 5.56 16.69 30.55
C THR A 96 5.25 18.16 30.69
N SER A 97 4.99 18.51 31.95
CA SER A 97 4.73 19.85 32.43
C SER A 97 5.52 20.81 31.59
N LYS A 98 4.82 21.71 30.89
CA LYS A 98 5.18 23.06 30.41
C LYS A 98 6.63 23.58 30.60
N SER A 99 7.66 22.75 30.41
CA SER A 99 9.06 23.02 30.77
C SER A 99 10.08 22.19 29.99
N GLY A 100 9.70 21.52 28.90
CA GLY A 100 10.68 20.95 27.95
C GLY A 100 11.18 22.04 27.00
N ASP A 101 12.44 22.00 26.59
CA ASP A 101 12.97 22.91 25.59
C ASP A 101 12.25 22.70 24.23
N ASP A 102 12.07 23.77 23.45
CA ASP A 102 11.35 23.74 22.16
C ASP A 102 11.90 22.67 21.18
N GLU A 103 13.16 22.28 21.35
CA GLU A 103 13.86 21.26 20.55
C GLU A 103 13.39 19.82 20.85
N GLU A 104 13.12 19.49 22.12
CA GLU A 104 12.60 18.17 22.52
C GLU A 104 11.16 17.99 22.00
N TYR A 105 10.34 19.04 22.07
CA TYR A 105 9.00 19.02 21.50
C TYR A 105 9.05 18.89 19.97
N ALA A 106 9.97 19.58 19.29
CA ALA A 106 10.13 19.46 17.84
C ALA A 106 10.49 18.02 17.41
N GLU A 107 11.35 17.33 18.16
CA GLU A 107 11.72 15.94 17.89
C GLU A 107 10.56 14.95 18.15
N LEU A 108 9.78 15.18 19.20
CA LEU A 108 8.55 14.43 19.50
C LEU A 108 7.46 14.63 18.43
N TYR A 109 7.29 15.85 17.92
CA TYR A 109 6.39 16.12 16.80
C TYR A 109 6.90 15.49 15.50
N ALA A 110 8.21 15.53 15.24
CA ALA A 110 8.82 14.90 14.07
C ALA A 110 8.65 13.37 14.08
N SER A 111 8.89 12.71 15.21
CA SER A 111 8.73 11.26 15.36
C SER A 111 7.28 10.81 15.22
N LYS A 112 6.32 11.55 15.78
CA LYS A 112 4.88 11.31 15.56
C LYS A 112 4.49 11.43 14.10
N TRP A 113 4.94 12.49 13.43
CA TRP A 113 4.67 12.69 12.00
C TRP A 113 5.28 11.61 11.12
N ILE A 114 6.50 11.16 11.41
CA ILE A 114 7.15 10.07 10.66
C ILE A 114 6.34 8.77 10.84
N THR A 115 6.02 8.40 12.08
CA THR A 115 5.28 7.16 12.38
C THR A 115 3.90 7.14 11.73
N LEU A 116 3.22 8.28 11.71
CA LEU A 116 1.92 8.46 11.09
C LEU A 116 1.96 8.24 9.56
N LEU A 117 3.06 8.61 8.91
CA LEU A 117 3.22 8.48 7.45
C LEU A 117 3.72 7.10 7.01
N ILE A 118 4.26 6.26 7.89
CA ILE A 118 4.78 4.92 7.55
C ILE A 118 3.71 4.01 6.91
N PRO A 119 2.49 3.85 7.45
CA PRO A 119 1.51 2.95 6.84
C PRO A 119 1.06 3.38 5.43
N PRO A 120 0.65 4.66 5.19
CA PRO A 120 0.30 5.11 3.85
C PRO A 120 1.45 5.03 2.84
N THR A 121 2.69 5.31 3.25
CA THR A 121 3.86 5.22 2.36
C THR A 121 4.21 3.78 2.01
N THR A 122 4.11 2.86 2.96
CA THR A 122 4.28 1.43 2.72
C THR A 122 3.24 0.94 1.70
N LEU A 123 1.96 1.29 1.87
CA LEU A 123 0.89 0.94 0.93
C LEU A 123 1.15 1.47 -0.48
N LEU A 124 1.65 2.70 -0.60
CA LEU A 124 2.03 3.30 -1.87
C LEU A 124 3.15 2.49 -2.54
N VAL A 125 4.24 2.20 -1.81
CA VAL A 125 5.41 1.48 -2.34
C VAL A 125 5.04 0.07 -2.80
N ILE A 126 4.31 -0.69 -1.98
CA ILE A 126 3.93 -2.06 -2.35
C ILE A 126 3.00 -2.08 -3.58
N ASN A 127 2.08 -1.12 -3.73
CA ASN A 127 1.22 -1.04 -4.91
C ASN A 127 2.01 -0.68 -6.17
N ILE A 128 3.02 0.21 -6.07
CA ILE A 128 3.93 0.50 -7.19
C ILE A 128 4.71 -0.76 -7.60
N ILE A 129 5.28 -1.48 -6.63
CA ILE A 129 5.99 -2.75 -6.90
C ILE A 129 5.05 -3.77 -7.53
N GLY A 130 3.83 -3.90 -7.01
CA GLY A 130 2.79 -4.79 -7.55
C GLY A 130 2.44 -4.47 -8.99
N VAL A 131 2.31 -3.19 -9.35
CA VAL A 131 2.05 -2.76 -10.74
C VAL A 131 3.21 -3.16 -11.65
N VAL A 132 4.46 -2.89 -11.25
CA VAL A 132 5.65 -3.25 -12.02
C VAL A 132 5.74 -4.77 -12.21
N ALA A 133 5.53 -5.54 -11.14
CA ALA A 133 5.54 -7.00 -11.19
C ALA A 133 4.38 -7.55 -12.04
N GLY A 134 3.18 -6.98 -11.91
CA GLY A 134 2.00 -7.40 -12.66
C GLY A 134 2.13 -7.18 -14.16
N ILE A 135 2.73 -6.05 -14.59
CA ILE A 135 3.00 -5.74 -15.99
C ILE A 135 4.10 -6.64 -16.57
N SER A 136 5.01 -7.15 -15.74
CA SER A 136 6.10 -8.03 -16.23
C SER A 136 5.59 -9.35 -16.81
N ASN A 137 4.47 -9.87 -16.29
CA ASN A 137 3.92 -11.16 -16.68
C ASN A 137 3.35 -11.18 -18.12
N PRO A 138 2.50 -10.21 -18.56
CA PRO A 138 2.04 -10.17 -19.95
C PRO A 138 3.09 -9.81 -21.00
N ILE A 139 4.11 -9.03 -20.61
CA ILE A 139 5.23 -8.74 -21.50
C ILE A 139 5.94 -10.04 -21.90
N ASN A 140 6.03 -11.00 -20.99
CA ASN A 140 6.72 -12.27 -21.21
C ASN A 140 5.83 -13.36 -21.81
N ASN A 141 4.52 -13.34 -21.53
CA ASN A 141 3.59 -14.45 -21.84
C ASN A 141 2.55 -14.14 -22.94
N GLY A 142 2.57 -12.95 -23.55
CA GLY A 142 1.72 -12.61 -24.70
C GLY A 142 0.32 -12.07 -24.36
N TYR A 143 -0.45 -11.74 -25.39
CA TYR A 143 -1.66 -10.90 -25.30
C TYR A 143 -2.79 -11.48 -24.44
N ASP A 144 -2.91 -12.81 -24.36
CA ASP A 144 -3.99 -13.51 -23.64
C ASP A 144 -3.99 -13.27 -22.13
N SER A 145 -2.85 -12.83 -21.58
CA SER A 145 -2.67 -12.56 -20.15
C SER A 145 -3.05 -11.14 -19.73
N TRP A 146 -3.39 -10.24 -20.68
CA TRP A 146 -3.76 -8.85 -20.39
C TRP A 146 -5.18 -8.71 -19.83
N GLY A 147 -6.13 -9.55 -20.28
CA GLY A 147 -7.53 -9.47 -19.87
C GLY A 147 -7.73 -9.58 -18.35
N PRO A 148 -7.23 -10.66 -17.71
CA PRO A 148 -7.31 -10.81 -16.25
C PRO A 148 -6.48 -9.78 -15.45
N LEU A 149 -5.53 -9.09 -16.09
CA LEU A 149 -4.67 -8.12 -15.46
C LEU A 149 -5.31 -6.72 -15.37
N PHE A 150 -6.14 -6.35 -16.35
CA PHE A 150 -6.70 -5.00 -16.45
C PHE A 150 -7.40 -4.53 -15.18
N GLY A 151 -8.29 -5.36 -14.61
CA GLY A 151 -8.99 -5.03 -13.37
C GLY A 151 -8.04 -4.83 -12.20
N LYS A 152 -7.01 -5.67 -12.08
CA LYS A 152 -6.02 -5.58 -10.99
C LYS A 152 -5.17 -4.31 -11.08
N LEU A 153 -4.74 -3.96 -12.29
CA LEU A 153 -4.02 -2.71 -12.55
C LEU A 153 -4.90 -1.49 -12.29
N PHE A 154 -6.17 -1.53 -12.69
CA PHE A 154 -7.10 -0.43 -12.43
C PHE A 154 -7.21 -0.14 -10.92
N PHE A 155 -7.43 -1.16 -10.09
CA PHE A 155 -7.52 -0.96 -8.65
C PHE A 155 -6.19 -0.54 -8.01
N ALA A 156 -5.06 -1.08 -8.46
CA ALA A 156 -3.75 -0.67 -7.94
C ALA A 156 -3.42 0.79 -8.30
N ILE A 157 -3.69 1.21 -9.54
CA ILE A 157 -3.55 2.61 -9.97
C ILE A 157 -4.51 3.50 -9.20
N TRP A 158 -5.75 3.07 -8.97
CA TRP A 158 -6.74 3.81 -8.17
C TRP A 158 -6.22 4.10 -6.75
N VAL A 159 -5.65 3.11 -6.08
CA VAL A 159 -5.02 3.29 -4.75
C VAL A 159 -3.84 4.27 -4.83
N ILE A 160 -2.98 4.14 -5.84
CA ILE A 160 -1.85 5.06 -6.05
C ILE A 160 -2.34 6.51 -6.27
N LEU A 161 -3.42 6.71 -7.03
CA LEU A 161 -3.99 8.04 -7.26
C LEU A 161 -4.53 8.68 -5.97
N HIS A 162 -5.15 7.89 -5.09
CA HIS A 162 -5.57 8.39 -3.78
C HIS A 162 -4.38 8.80 -2.89
N LEU A 163 -3.28 8.06 -2.98
CA LEU A 163 -2.05 8.31 -2.22
C LEU A 163 -1.08 9.29 -2.93
N TYR A 164 -1.38 9.78 -4.13
CA TYR A 164 -0.48 10.66 -4.88
C TYR A 164 -0.11 11.98 -4.17
N PRO A 165 -1.02 12.67 -3.44
CA PRO A 165 -0.65 13.89 -2.72
C PRO A 165 0.41 13.64 -1.65
N LEU A 166 0.42 12.45 -1.06
CA LEU A 166 1.46 12.02 -0.12
C LEU A 166 2.81 11.91 -0.83
N LEU A 167 2.85 11.28 -2.01
CA LEU A 167 4.07 11.22 -2.83
C LEU A 167 4.59 12.62 -3.16
N LYS A 168 3.71 13.51 -3.61
CA LYS A 168 4.05 14.91 -3.92
C LYS A 168 4.56 15.66 -2.69
N GLY A 169 3.95 15.41 -1.52
CA GLY A 169 4.36 15.98 -0.25
C GLY A 169 5.72 15.48 0.24
N LEU A 170 6.07 14.23 -0.02
CA LEU A 170 7.38 13.66 0.33
C LEU A 170 8.49 14.17 -0.60
N VAL A 171 8.24 14.24 -1.91
CA VAL A 171 9.22 14.74 -2.90
C VAL A 171 9.53 16.23 -2.70
N GLY A 172 8.60 17.00 -2.14
CA GLY A 172 8.79 18.44 -1.86
C GLY A 172 9.56 18.78 -0.58
N ARG A 173 9.94 17.81 0.26
CA ARG A 173 10.72 18.04 1.50
C ARG A 173 12.21 17.76 1.26
N ASN A 174 13.10 18.47 1.97
CA ASN A 174 14.55 18.22 1.93
C ASN A 174 14.86 16.72 2.06
N LEU A 175 15.81 16.23 1.25
CA LEU A 175 16.05 14.81 0.92
C LEU A 175 16.24 13.85 2.09
N THR A 176 16.51 14.32 3.32
CA THR A 176 16.78 13.47 4.50
C THR A 176 15.53 12.78 5.04
N THR A 177 14.41 13.49 5.24
CA THR A 177 13.17 12.91 5.79
C THR A 177 12.48 11.92 4.84
N PRO A 178 12.38 12.20 3.52
CA PRO A 178 11.84 11.24 2.56
C PRO A 178 12.68 9.97 2.45
N THR A 179 14.01 10.08 2.49
CA THR A 179 14.92 8.93 2.39
C THR A 179 14.74 7.97 3.57
N ILE A 180 14.65 8.48 4.80
CA ILE A 180 14.40 7.65 5.99
C ILE A 180 13.06 6.90 5.86
N ILE A 181 11.99 7.60 5.47
CA ILE A 181 10.66 7.00 5.30
C ILE A 181 10.67 5.92 4.20
N ILE A 182 11.35 6.17 3.08
CA ILE A 182 11.50 5.21 1.98
C ILE A 182 12.26 3.97 2.44
N VAL A 183 13.36 4.14 3.17
CA VAL A 183 14.16 3.01 3.69
C VAL A 183 13.33 2.13 4.63
N TRP A 184 12.61 2.74 5.58
CA TRP A 184 11.73 1.99 6.48
C TRP A 184 10.56 1.32 5.75
N SER A 185 10.00 1.97 4.73
CA SER A 185 8.94 1.40 3.91
C SER A 185 9.42 0.17 3.14
N ILE A 186 10.64 0.21 2.59
CA ILE A 186 11.25 -0.93 1.89
C ILE A 186 11.55 -2.07 2.87
N LEU A 187 12.08 -1.77 4.05
CA LEU A 187 12.31 -2.76 5.10
C LEU A 187 11.01 -3.46 5.52
N LEU A 188 9.97 -2.67 5.80
CA LEU A 188 8.67 -3.20 6.23
C LEU A 188 8.01 -4.01 5.11
N ALA A 189 8.07 -3.52 3.86
CA ALA A 189 7.60 -4.26 2.70
C ALA A 189 8.34 -5.60 2.53
N SER A 190 9.67 -5.61 2.74
CA SER A 190 10.49 -6.82 2.67
C SER A 190 10.10 -7.83 3.76
N ILE A 191 9.91 -7.37 5.00
CA ILE A 191 9.44 -8.22 6.10
C ILE A 191 8.05 -8.77 5.79
N PHE A 192 7.14 -7.95 5.27
CA PHE A 192 5.79 -8.38 4.91
C PHE A 192 5.81 -9.43 3.80
N LEU A 193 6.66 -9.27 2.79
CA LEU A 193 6.87 -10.24 1.72
C LEU A 193 7.46 -11.55 2.26
N LEU A 194 8.45 -11.49 3.16
CA LEU A 194 9.04 -12.67 3.81
C LEU A 194 8.03 -13.42 4.68
N LEU A 195 7.22 -12.69 5.45
CA LEU A 195 6.14 -13.25 6.26
C LEU A 195 5.05 -13.85 5.37
N TRP A 196 4.71 -13.20 4.25
CA TRP A 196 3.77 -13.73 3.27
C TRP A 196 4.25 -15.06 2.69
N ILE A 197 5.51 -15.15 2.27
CA ILE A 197 6.13 -16.40 1.80
C ILE A 197 6.06 -17.50 2.87
N ARG A 198 6.20 -17.13 4.15
CA ARG A 198 6.19 -18.10 5.26
C ARG A 198 4.79 -18.57 5.64
N ILE A 199 3.80 -17.70 5.50
CA ILE A 199 2.40 -17.94 5.91
C ILE A 199 1.56 -18.50 4.75
N ASP A 200 2.06 -18.42 3.51
CA ASP A 200 1.31 -18.72 2.28
C ASP A 200 0.47 -20.01 2.40
N PRO A 201 -0.85 -19.89 2.63
CA PRO A 201 -1.73 -21.05 2.78
C PRO A 201 -1.96 -21.75 1.44
N PHE A 202 -1.55 -21.15 0.32
CA PHE A 202 -1.69 -21.69 -1.02
C PHE A 202 -0.51 -22.58 -1.44
N LEU A 203 0.63 -22.52 -0.74
CA LEU A 203 1.75 -23.46 -0.93
C LEU A 203 1.64 -24.71 -0.05
N ALA A 204 1.03 -24.61 1.13
CA ALA A 204 0.95 -25.72 2.08
C ALA A 204 -0.02 -26.85 1.68
N LYS A 205 -0.71 -26.74 0.53
CA LYS A 205 -1.65 -27.76 0.05
C LYS A 205 -1.58 -27.95 -1.46
N ILE A 206 -0.49 -28.51 -1.95
CA ILE A 206 -0.47 -29.18 -3.26
C ILE A 206 0.25 -30.51 -3.09
N ASP A 207 -0.53 -31.54 -2.75
CA ASP A 207 -0.11 -32.93 -2.91
C ASP A 207 0.14 -33.18 -4.41
N GLY A 208 1.37 -33.61 -4.71
CA GLY A 208 1.76 -34.44 -5.84
C GLY A 208 1.02 -34.31 -7.17
N SER A 209 1.19 -33.21 -7.91
CA SER A 209 1.17 -33.27 -9.39
C SER A 209 1.77 -32.00 -10.02
N HIS A 210 2.87 -32.19 -10.75
CA HIS A 210 3.49 -31.30 -11.73
C HIS A 210 3.52 -29.79 -11.41
N LEU A 211 4.66 -29.38 -10.82
CA LEU A 211 5.05 -27.99 -10.60
C LEU A 211 5.17 -27.22 -11.93
N ASN A 212 4.26 -26.26 -12.12
CA ASN A 212 4.48 -25.08 -12.97
C ASN A 212 3.87 -23.85 -12.28
N CYS A 213 4.36 -23.53 -11.08
CA CYS A 213 4.07 -22.26 -10.42
C CYS A 213 5.29 -21.85 -9.56
N SER A 214 6.40 -21.58 -10.23
CA SER A 214 7.63 -21.03 -9.64
C SER A 214 8.10 -19.80 -10.41
N SER A 215 7.21 -19.11 -11.11
CA SER A 215 7.54 -17.98 -11.98
C SER A 215 7.63 -16.68 -11.18
N SER A 216 6.56 -16.24 -10.50
CA SER A 216 6.49 -14.90 -9.91
C SER A 216 7.56 -14.60 -8.83
N ILE A 217 7.94 -15.58 -8.01
CA ILE A 217 8.96 -15.43 -6.96
C ILE A 217 10.38 -15.47 -7.56
N ASN A 218 10.64 -16.34 -8.54
CA ASN A 218 11.92 -16.36 -9.26
C ASN A 218 12.14 -15.07 -10.04
N TYR A 219 11.10 -14.45 -10.60
CA TYR A 219 11.23 -13.16 -11.29
C TYR A 219 11.57 -12.00 -10.34
N MET A 220 11.02 -12.00 -9.12
CA MET A 220 11.36 -10.99 -8.12
C MET A 220 12.81 -11.13 -7.63
N TYR A 221 13.25 -12.37 -7.41
CA TYR A 221 14.65 -12.68 -7.06
C TYR A 221 15.62 -12.32 -8.20
N GLU A 222 15.28 -12.63 -9.45
CA GLU A 222 16.07 -12.26 -10.63
C GLU A 222 16.17 -10.75 -10.82
N ILE A 223 15.10 -9.98 -10.56
CA ILE A 223 15.12 -8.51 -10.62
C ILE A 223 16.04 -7.92 -9.54
N GLU A 224 15.97 -8.40 -8.30
CA GLU A 224 16.90 -7.97 -7.23
C GLU A 224 18.35 -8.30 -7.59
N VAL A 225 18.62 -9.52 -8.08
CA VAL A 225 19.97 -9.94 -8.50
C VAL A 225 20.48 -9.08 -9.68
N LEU A 226 19.62 -8.73 -10.63
CA LEU A 226 19.98 -7.85 -11.77
C LEU A 226 20.23 -6.40 -11.34
N GLN A 227 19.48 -5.87 -10.38
CA GLN A 227 19.71 -4.54 -9.81
C GLN A 227 21.04 -4.48 -9.05
N VAL A 228 21.34 -5.50 -8.24
CA VAL A 228 22.62 -5.62 -7.51
C VAL A 228 23.80 -5.78 -8.47
N LYS A 229 23.64 -6.57 -9.54
CA LYS A 229 24.68 -6.71 -10.60
C LYS A 229 24.91 -5.39 -11.35
N LYS A 230 23.85 -4.63 -11.68
CA LYS A 230 23.97 -3.31 -12.31
C LYS A 230 24.65 -2.29 -11.39
N LEU A 231 24.32 -2.29 -10.10
CA LEU A 231 24.95 -1.43 -9.09
C LEU A 231 26.43 -1.77 -8.89
N LYS A 232 26.78 -3.06 -8.76
CA LYS A 232 28.19 -3.50 -8.71
C LYS A 232 28.96 -3.07 -9.96
N LYS A 233 28.37 -3.27 -11.15
CA LYS A 233 29.00 -2.86 -12.42
C LYS A 233 29.23 -1.34 -12.47
N LYS A 234 28.29 -0.53 -11.97
CA LYS A 234 28.43 0.93 -11.93
C LYS A 234 29.51 1.40 -10.94
N LEU A 235 29.71 0.67 -9.84
CA LEU A 235 30.74 0.96 -8.83
C LEU A 235 32.15 0.54 -9.30
N THR A 236 32.28 -0.56 -10.05
CA THR A 236 33.59 -1.00 -10.61
C THR A 236 34.07 -0.19 -11.82
N PHE A 237 33.22 0.63 -12.43
CA PHE A 237 33.60 1.52 -13.55
C PHE A 237 33.90 2.96 -13.08
N SER A 238 33.82 3.23 -11.77
CA SER A 238 34.10 4.54 -11.16
C SER A 238 35.38 4.53 -10.30
N SER A 239 36.17 3.46 -10.37
CA SER A 239 37.51 3.29 -9.77
C SER A 239 38.51 2.94 -10.86
#